data_AF-A0A383DXZ0-F1
#
_entry.id   AF-A0A383DXZ0-F1
#
_cell.length_a   1.000
_cell.length_b   1.000
_cell.length_c   1.000
_cell.angle_alpha   90.00
_cell.angle_beta   90.00
_cell.angle_gamma   90.00
#
_symmetry.space_group_name_H-M   'P 1'
#
loop_
_entity.id
_entity.type
_entity.pdbx_description
1 polymer ?
#
loop_
_entity_poly.entity_id
_entity_poly.type
_entity_poly.pdbx_seq_one_letter_code
_entity_poly.pdbx_strand_id
1 'polypeptide(L)'
;PDNETYDTLLNMTSSHTNMSSVPGKNLKIAVKEKNTNQWVGFIRCGSPVINMKPRNELLTHVPELVSFNKTSIMGFVIVPTQPFGFNYLGGKLLAAICCSHTIREKLNNKYGMNLSLFETTSLYGNSKSSSQYDGMKPYLRYKGLTDSDFIPLIHGKPFHDLATYVDSAVGKLVKDDASSRKLKLTTAIIGLIKRSLNRSDLERFNTTISNAKKLTERKRYYVSDYGIKNYLD
;
A
#
# COMPACT_ATOMS: atom_id res chain seq x y z
N PRO A 1 -17.62 -11.74 -7.69
CA PRO A 1 -18.63 -10.78 -8.18
C PRO A 1 -18.05 -10.06 -9.39
N ASP A 2 -18.89 -9.42 -10.20
CA ASP A 2 -18.42 -8.45 -11.19
C ASP A 2 -17.69 -7.28 -10.51
N ASN A 3 -16.99 -6.47 -11.31
CA ASN A 3 -16.14 -5.39 -10.79
C ASN A 3 -16.94 -4.30 -10.07
N GLU A 4 -18.13 -3.95 -10.57
CA GLU A 4 -18.97 -2.90 -10.00
C GLU A 4 -19.51 -3.31 -8.64
N THR A 5 -20.05 -4.53 -8.55
CA THR A 5 -20.50 -5.10 -7.27
C THR A 5 -19.36 -5.17 -6.26
N TYR A 6 -18.16 -5.59 -6.69
CA TYR A 6 -16.99 -5.63 -5.81
C TYR A 6 -16.65 -4.23 -5.27
N ASP A 7 -16.50 -3.25 -6.16
CA ASP A 7 -16.03 -1.92 -5.80
C ASP A 7 -17.07 -1.20 -4.92
N THR A 8 -18.36 -1.36 -5.22
CA THR A 8 -19.47 -0.82 -4.42
C THR A 8 -19.47 -1.41 -3.01
N LEU A 9 -19.42 -2.74 -2.88
CA LEU A 9 -19.44 -3.39 -1.56
C LEU A 9 -18.16 -3.09 -0.75
N LEU A 10 -17.00 -3.04 -1.40
CA LEU A 10 -15.75 -2.66 -0.75
C LEU A 10 -15.83 -1.22 -0.21
N ASN A 11 -16.34 -0.28 -1.00
CA ASN A 11 -16.45 1.13 -0.58
C ASN A 11 -17.46 1.32 0.56
N MET A 12 -18.53 0.53 0.59
CA MET A 12 -19.46 0.53 1.74
C MET A 12 -18.84 -0.06 3.01
N THR A 13 -17.88 -0.98 2.87
CA THR A 13 -17.28 -1.69 4.02
C THR A 13 -16.02 -1.00 4.56
N SER A 14 -15.23 -0.39 3.67
CA SER A 14 -13.91 0.12 4.01
C SER A 14 -13.98 1.53 4.58
N SER A 15 -13.28 1.76 5.69
CA SER A 15 -13.06 3.11 6.24
C SER A 15 -12.01 3.92 5.47
N HIS A 16 -11.30 3.30 4.51
CA HIS A 16 -10.30 3.95 3.68
C HIS A 16 -10.82 4.11 2.25
N THR A 17 -10.48 5.22 1.61
CA THR A 17 -10.83 5.43 0.20
C THR A 17 -10.09 4.43 -0.68
N ASN A 18 -10.83 3.57 -1.38
CA ASN A 18 -10.26 2.59 -2.29
C ASN A 18 -10.30 3.11 -3.72
N MET A 19 -9.14 3.30 -4.33
CA MET A 19 -9.06 3.62 -5.76
C MET A 19 -9.55 2.44 -6.58
N SER A 20 -10.47 2.68 -7.52
CA SER A 20 -11.06 1.65 -8.40
C SER A 20 -10.08 1.17 -9.47
N SER A 21 -9.26 2.09 -9.99
CA SER A 21 -8.24 1.80 -11.00
C SER A 21 -6.84 1.76 -10.38
N VAL A 22 -6.22 0.57 -10.42
CA VAL A 22 -4.85 0.36 -9.93
C VAL A 22 -4.04 -0.25 -11.07
N PRO A 23 -2.92 0.36 -11.48
CA PRO A 23 -2.09 -0.17 -12.56
C PRO A 23 -1.38 -1.46 -12.14
N GLY A 24 -1.09 -2.31 -13.12
CA GLY A 24 -0.38 -3.58 -12.90
C GLY A 24 -1.31 -4.73 -12.52
N LYS A 25 -0.82 -5.68 -11.71
CA LYS A 25 -1.60 -6.84 -11.28
C LYS A 25 -2.76 -6.40 -10.41
N ASN A 26 -3.93 -6.99 -10.64
CA ASN A 26 -5.13 -6.73 -9.87
C ASN A 26 -5.99 -8.00 -9.75
N LEU A 27 -5.82 -8.73 -8.65
CA LEU A 27 -6.68 -9.86 -8.29
C LEU A 27 -7.64 -9.43 -7.18
N LYS A 28 -8.91 -9.27 -7.55
CA LYS A 28 -10.02 -8.99 -6.63
C LYS A 28 -10.67 -10.30 -6.19
N ILE A 29 -10.81 -10.50 -4.88
CA ILE A 29 -11.41 -11.68 -4.27
C ILE A 29 -12.45 -11.20 -3.27
N ALA A 30 -13.68 -11.70 -3.38
CA ALA A 30 -14.72 -11.48 -2.39
C ALA A 30 -15.07 -12.82 -1.74
N VAL A 31 -15.15 -12.82 -0.41
CA VAL A 31 -15.35 -14.02 0.40
C VAL A 31 -16.80 -14.07 0.85
N LYS A 32 -17.44 -15.23 0.67
CA LYS A 32 -18.79 -15.50 1.15
C LYS A 32 -18.79 -16.57 2.23
N GLU A 33 -19.63 -16.37 3.23
CA GLU A 33 -19.99 -17.43 4.17
C GLU A 33 -20.97 -18.39 3.47
N LYS A 34 -20.81 -19.70 3.69
CA LYS A 34 -21.47 -20.73 2.87
C LYS A 34 -22.95 -20.91 3.22
N ASN A 35 -23.33 -20.75 4.49
CA ASN A 35 -24.68 -21.03 4.96
C ASN A 35 -25.65 -19.88 4.61
N THR A 36 -25.22 -18.65 4.81
CA THR A 36 -26.00 -17.42 4.60
C THR A 36 -25.77 -16.80 3.24
N ASN A 37 -24.72 -17.22 2.52
CA ASN A 37 -24.28 -16.64 1.25
C ASN A 37 -23.95 -15.14 1.34
N GLN A 38 -23.75 -14.63 2.56
CA GLN A 38 -23.41 -13.24 2.84
C GLN A 38 -21.94 -12.96 2.52
N TRP A 39 -21.67 -11.75 2.02
CA TRP A 39 -20.31 -11.28 1.84
C TRP A 39 -19.68 -10.98 3.20
N VAL A 40 -18.58 -11.65 3.50
CA VAL A 40 -17.86 -11.48 4.78
C VAL A 40 -16.54 -10.75 4.63
N GLY A 41 -16.03 -10.59 3.41
CA GLY A 41 -14.81 -9.81 3.24
C GLY A 41 -14.33 -9.65 1.81
N PHE A 42 -13.42 -8.69 1.66
CA PHE A 42 -12.87 -8.28 0.38
C PHE A 42 -11.35 -8.26 0.46
N ILE A 43 -10.71 -8.90 -0.51
CA ILE A 43 -9.27 -8.95 -0.68
C ILE A 43 -8.93 -8.38 -2.06
N ARG A 44 -7.88 -7.56 -2.11
CA ARG A 44 -7.26 -7.11 -3.37
C ARG A 44 -5.75 -7.29 -3.29
N CYS A 45 -5.24 -8.16 -4.14
CA CYS A 45 -3.81 -8.35 -4.33
C CYS A 45 -3.37 -7.63 -5.61
N GLY A 46 -2.23 -6.96 -5.56
CA GLY A 46 -1.66 -6.27 -6.71
C GLY A 46 -0.15 -6.26 -6.73
N SER A 47 0.42 -5.59 -7.72
CA SER A 47 1.87 -5.50 -7.87
C SER A 47 2.52 -4.84 -6.64
N PRO A 48 3.68 -5.33 -6.18
CA PRO A 48 4.46 -4.70 -5.11
C PRO A 48 4.70 -3.22 -5.37
N VAL A 49 4.73 -2.43 -4.30
CA VAL A 49 5.13 -1.02 -4.41
C VAL A 49 6.62 -0.91 -4.71
N ILE A 50 6.99 0.14 -5.45
CA ILE A 50 8.36 0.43 -5.90
C ILE A 50 9.32 0.50 -4.71
N ASN A 51 8.96 1.25 -3.66
CA ASN A 51 9.81 1.48 -2.51
C ASN A 51 9.21 0.86 -1.25
N MET A 52 9.97 -0.01 -0.60
CA MET A 52 9.60 -0.65 0.66
C MET A 52 10.89 -0.94 1.45
N LYS A 53 11.30 -0.01 2.32
CA LYS A 53 12.51 -0.15 3.14
C LYS A 53 12.63 -1.51 3.86
N PRO A 54 11.63 -1.98 4.65
CA PRO A 54 11.78 -3.23 5.38
C PRO A 54 11.89 -4.46 4.46
N ARG A 55 11.33 -4.40 3.25
CA ARG A 55 11.55 -5.42 2.23
C ARG A 55 12.99 -5.42 1.74
N ASN A 56 13.54 -4.24 1.45
CA ASN A 56 14.91 -4.13 0.93
C ASN A 56 15.93 -4.58 1.99
N GLU A 57 15.67 -4.30 3.27
CA GLU A 57 16.46 -4.80 4.40
C GLU A 57 16.38 -6.33 4.51
N LEU A 58 15.17 -6.90 4.42
CA LEU A 58 14.95 -8.35 4.38
C LEU A 58 15.68 -9.02 3.21
N LEU A 59 15.64 -8.41 2.02
CA LEU A 59 16.29 -8.94 0.82
C LEU A 59 17.79 -8.62 0.77
N THR A 60 18.31 -7.81 1.70
CA THR A 60 19.67 -7.25 1.74
C THR A 60 20.08 -6.37 0.55
N HIS A 61 19.14 -6.04 -0.35
CA HIS A 61 19.34 -5.15 -1.48
C HIS A 61 18.01 -4.57 -1.97
N VAL A 62 18.06 -3.56 -2.85
CA VAL A 62 16.88 -3.08 -3.57
C VAL A 62 16.64 -4.02 -4.76
N PRO A 63 15.51 -4.76 -4.81
CA PRO A 63 15.29 -5.72 -5.88
C PRO A 63 14.99 -5.02 -7.21
N GLU A 64 15.41 -5.64 -8.31
CA GLU A 64 15.00 -5.23 -9.67
C GLU A 64 13.50 -5.52 -9.84
N LEU A 65 12.71 -4.46 -10.02
CA LEU A 65 11.26 -4.51 -9.86
C LEU A 65 10.54 -5.34 -10.92
N VAL A 66 11.05 -5.40 -12.15
CA VAL A 66 10.43 -6.18 -13.24
C VAL A 66 10.48 -7.66 -12.91
N SER A 67 11.65 -8.14 -12.48
CA SER A 67 11.87 -9.54 -12.09
C SER A 67 11.18 -9.84 -10.76
N PHE A 68 11.28 -8.94 -9.79
CA PHE A 68 10.65 -9.10 -8.48
C PHE A 68 9.13 -9.20 -8.59
N ASN A 69 8.50 -8.40 -9.44
CA ASN A 69 7.05 -8.46 -9.68
C ASN A 69 6.62 -9.82 -10.26
N LYS A 70 7.51 -10.66 -10.83
CA LYS A 70 7.19 -12.02 -11.30
C LYS A 70 7.13 -13.06 -10.17
N THR A 71 7.58 -12.74 -8.96
CA THR A 71 7.65 -13.69 -7.85
C THR A 71 6.99 -13.19 -6.58
N SER A 72 6.49 -11.95 -6.56
CA SER A 72 5.88 -11.33 -5.39
C SER A 72 4.53 -10.69 -5.69
N ILE A 73 3.71 -10.56 -4.64
CA ILE A 73 2.42 -9.88 -4.69
C ILE A 73 2.19 -9.12 -3.38
N MET A 74 1.50 -7.98 -3.47
CA MET A 74 1.12 -7.19 -2.29
C MET A 74 -0.38 -7.24 -2.03
N GLY A 75 -0.78 -7.53 -0.79
CA GLY A 75 -2.14 -7.38 -0.30
C GLY A 75 -2.44 -5.91 0.03
N PHE A 76 -3.23 -5.24 -0.80
CA PHE A 76 -3.62 -3.83 -0.64
C PHE A 76 -4.92 -3.66 0.12
N VAL A 77 -5.85 -4.59 -0.07
CA VAL A 77 -7.15 -4.60 0.61
C VAL A 77 -7.27 -5.96 1.27
N ILE A 78 -7.50 -5.96 2.59
CA ILE A 78 -7.79 -7.14 3.41
C ILE A 78 -8.82 -6.68 4.42
N VAL A 79 -10.06 -6.54 3.95
CA VAL A 79 -11.13 -5.82 4.67
C VAL A 79 -12.27 -6.79 4.97
N PRO A 80 -12.43 -7.20 6.25
CA PRO A 80 -13.61 -7.94 6.69
C PRO A 80 -14.83 -7.02 6.76
N THR A 81 -16.02 -7.56 6.52
CA THR A 81 -17.26 -6.84 6.80
C THR A 81 -17.51 -6.77 8.31
N GLN A 82 -18.36 -5.81 8.72
CA GLN A 82 -18.83 -5.69 10.09
C GLN A 82 -20.37 -5.69 10.08
N PRO A 83 -21.03 -6.59 10.85
CA PRO A 83 -20.45 -7.63 11.70
C PRO A 83 -19.89 -8.82 10.89
N PHE A 84 -18.74 -9.36 11.30
CA PHE A 84 -18.18 -10.59 10.70
C PHE A 84 -18.67 -11.87 11.42
N GLY A 85 -18.93 -11.75 12.72
CA GLY A 85 -19.30 -12.84 13.62
C GLY A 85 -18.82 -12.54 15.05
N PHE A 86 -19.35 -13.28 16.04
CA PHE A 86 -19.07 -13.02 17.46
C PHE A 86 -17.69 -13.50 17.92
N ASN A 87 -17.17 -14.61 17.37
CA ASN A 87 -15.93 -15.28 17.81
C ASN A 87 -14.83 -15.35 16.74
N TYR A 88 -14.95 -14.61 15.64
CA TYR A 88 -14.03 -14.71 14.51
C TYR A 88 -13.26 -13.41 14.27
N LEU A 89 -11.93 -13.55 14.15
CA LEU A 89 -11.05 -12.47 13.73
C LEU A 89 -11.02 -12.40 12.20
N GLY A 90 -12.02 -11.76 11.60
CA GLY A 90 -12.19 -11.68 10.15
C GLY A 90 -10.93 -11.21 9.40
N GLY A 91 -10.24 -10.19 9.92
CA GLY A 91 -8.99 -9.70 9.33
C GLY A 91 -7.89 -10.76 9.26
N LYS A 92 -7.77 -11.60 10.30
CA LYS A 92 -6.82 -12.72 10.31
C LYS A 92 -7.21 -13.82 9.34
N LEU A 93 -8.51 -14.14 9.24
CA LEU A 93 -8.98 -15.13 8.27
C LEU A 93 -8.69 -14.66 6.84
N LEU A 94 -9.00 -13.41 6.50
CA LEU A 94 -8.71 -12.89 5.16
C LEU A 94 -7.21 -12.83 4.86
N ALA A 95 -6.39 -12.45 5.85
CA ALA A 95 -4.93 -12.49 5.71
C ALA A 95 -4.40 -13.92 5.50
N ALA A 96 -4.97 -14.91 6.21
CA ALA A 96 -4.61 -16.31 6.02
C ALA A 96 -5.01 -16.83 4.64
N ILE A 97 -6.16 -16.39 4.11
CA ILE A 97 -6.57 -16.66 2.72
C ILE A 97 -5.53 -16.12 1.75
N CYS A 98 -5.01 -14.91 1.95
CA CYS A 98 -3.94 -14.35 1.09
C CYS A 98 -2.67 -15.22 1.08
N CYS A 99 -2.34 -15.83 2.22
CA CYS A 99 -1.17 -16.70 2.40
C CYS A 99 -1.43 -18.16 1.98
N SER A 100 -2.60 -18.48 1.40
CA SER A 100 -2.96 -19.86 1.03
C SER A 100 -2.43 -20.28 -0.34
N HIS A 101 -2.26 -21.60 -0.52
CA HIS A 101 -1.95 -22.20 -1.82
C HIS A 101 -2.99 -21.82 -2.89
N THR A 102 -4.27 -21.72 -2.52
CA THR A 102 -5.37 -21.38 -3.44
C THR A 102 -5.17 -20.00 -4.06
N ILE A 103 -4.78 -19.01 -3.27
CA ILE A 103 -4.53 -17.65 -3.79
C ILE A 103 -3.23 -17.63 -4.61
N ARG A 104 -2.21 -18.37 -4.16
CA ARG A 104 -0.96 -18.54 -4.90
C ARG A 104 -1.18 -19.11 -6.30
N GLU A 105 -1.94 -20.20 -6.42
CA GLU A 105 -2.29 -20.82 -7.70
C GLU A 105 -3.11 -19.89 -8.60
N LYS A 106 -4.11 -19.19 -8.04
CA LYS A 106 -4.89 -18.20 -8.81
C LYS A 106 -4.02 -17.08 -9.38
N LEU A 107 -3.06 -16.58 -8.60
CA LEU A 107 -2.13 -15.56 -9.04
C LEU A 107 -1.15 -16.08 -10.11
N ASN A 108 -0.59 -17.27 -9.88
CA ASN A 108 0.30 -17.95 -10.83
C ASN A 108 -0.40 -18.16 -12.19
N ASN A 109 -1.61 -18.71 -12.17
CA ASN A 109 -2.38 -18.99 -13.38
C ASN A 109 -2.80 -17.71 -14.12
N LYS A 110 -3.22 -16.67 -13.39
CA LYS A 110 -3.67 -15.41 -14.00
C LYS A 110 -2.54 -14.61 -14.64
N TYR A 111 -1.33 -14.66 -14.08
CA TYR A 111 -0.22 -13.78 -14.48
C TYR A 111 1.03 -14.51 -14.98
N GLY A 112 0.98 -15.83 -15.15
CA GLY A 112 2.14 -16.63 -15.57
C GLY A 112 3.33 -16.47 -14.62
N MET A 113 3.05 -16.41 -13.32
CA MET A 113 4.06 -16.07 -12.30
C MET A 113 4.43 -17.28 -11.43
N ASN A 114 5.56 -17.20 -10.73
CA ASN A 114 5.96 -18.18 -9.71
C ASN A 114 6.01 -17.49 -8.36
N LEU A 115 4.84 -17.27 -7.78
CA LEU A 115 4.69 -16.55 -6.53
C LEU A 115 5.41 -17.28 -5.39
N SER A 116 6.34 -16.58 -4.76
CA SER A 116 7.13 -17.02 -3.61
C SER A 116 7.06 -16.06 -2.42
N LEU A 117 6.53 -14.84 -2.62
CA LEU A 117 6.43 -13.85 -1.56
C LEU A 117 5.08 -13.12 -1.62
N PHE A 118 4.36 -13.16 -0.50
CA PHE A 118 3.26 -12.24 -0.24
C PHE A 118 3.73 -11.17 0.73
N GLU A 119 3.44 -9.90 0.42
CA GLU A 119 3.71 -8.77 1.29
C GLU A 119 2.45 -7.96 1.60
N THR A 120 2.36 -7.36 2.77
CA THR A 120 1.30 -6.39 3.09
C THR A 120 1.78 -5.43 4.17
N THR A 121 1.05 -4.33 4.34
CA THR A 121 1.31 -3.35 5.39
C THR A 121 0.05 -3.14 6.24
N SER A 122 0.22 -2.77 7.50
CA SER A 122 -0.91 -2.24 8.28
C SER A 122 -1.50 -0.99 7.61
N LEU A 123 -2.82 -0.83 7.70
CA LEU A 123 -3.53 0.31 7.10
C LEU A 123 -3.24 1.61 7.85
N TYR A 124 -3.43 1.55 9.16
CA TYR A 124 -3.16 2.58 10.15
C TYR A 124 -2.29 1.99 11.25
N GLY A 125 -1.47 2.81 11.88
CA GLY A 125 -0.72 2.36 13.04
C GLY A 125 0.34 3.37 13.43
N ASN A 126 0.09 4.05 14.54
CA ASN A 126 1.15 4.27 15.51
C ASN A 126 1.90 2.93 15.65
N SER A 127 3.22 2.92 15.47
CA SER A 127 4.06 1.72 15.57
C SER A 127 3.87 0.92 16.87
N LYS A 128 3.27 1.53 17.91
CA LYS A 128 2.92 0.97 19.22
C LYS A 128 1.53 0.32 19.30
N SER A 129 0.64 0.49 18.32
CA SER A 129 -0.69 -0.14 18.29
C SER A 129 -0.65 -1.55 17.67
N SER A 130 -1.60 -2.41 18.06
CA SER A 130 -1.73 -3.76 17.53
C SER A 130 -2.25 -3.73 16.09
N SER A 131 -1.69 -4.59 15.25
CA SER A 131 -2.13 -4.81 13.87
C SER A 131 -3.07 -6.00 13.81
N GLN A 132 -4.01 -6.01 12.86
CA GLN A 132 -4.85 -7.19 12.60
C GLN A 132 -4.03 -8.44 12.25
N TYR A 133 -2.78 -8.27 11.82
CA TYR A 133 -1.86 -9.35 11.45
C TYR A 133 -1.01 -9.87 12.62
N ASP A 134 -1.09 -9.25 13.81
CA ASP A 134 -0.30 -9.68 14.96
C ASP A 134 -0.74 -11.07 15.46
N GLY A 135 0.25 -11.93 15.77
CA GLY A 135 0.02 -13.30 16.21
C GLY A 135 -0.28 -14.29 15.07
N MET A 136 -0.04 -13.93 13.81
CA MET A 136 -0.24 -14.82 12.65
C MET A 136 0.99 -15.66 12.27
N LYS A 137 2.01 -15.75 13.13
CA LYS A 137 3.15 -16.65 12.89
C LYS A 137 2.67 -18.12 12.88
N PRO A 138 3.25 -19.00 12.04
CA PRO A 138 4.34 -18.74 11.11
C PRO A 138 3.90 -18.16 9.75
N TYR A 139 2.59 -18.08 9.49
CA TYR A 139 2.02 -17.77 8.17
C TYR A 139 2.27 -16.34 7.68
N LEU A 140 2.21 -15.35 8.58
CA LEU A 140 2.43 -13.94 8.24
C LEU A 140 3.31 -13.29 9.33
N ARG A 141 4.48 -12.78 8.93
CA ARG A 141 5.55 -12.37 9.86
C ARG A 141 5.84 -10.89 9.72
N TYR A 142 5.94 -10.20 10.86
CA TYR A 142 6.41 -8.81 10.91
C TYR A 142 7.89 -8.72 10.53
N LYS A 143 8.25 -7.80 9.63
CA LYS A 143 9.62 -7.59 9.14
C LYS A 143 10.06 -6.12 9.19
N GLY A 144 9.45 -5.30 10.05
CA GLY A 144 9.90 -3.94 10.30
C GLY A 144 8.87 -2.87 9.95
N LEU A 145 9.31 -1.62 10.00
CA LEU A 145 8.48 -0.44 9.75
C LEU A 145 8.79 0.15 8.38
N THR A 146 7.76 0.61 7.68
CA THR A 146 7.95 1.46 6.50
C THR A 146 8.61 2.77 6.89
N ASP A 147 9.30 3.37 5.94
CA ASP A 147 9.71 4.76 6.07
C ASP A 147 8.63 5.67 5.48
N SER A 148 8.31 6.75 6.17
CA SER A 148 7.32 7.73 5.72
C SER A 148 7.91 9.12 5.92
N ASP A 149 8.69 9.56 4.93
CA ASP A 149 9.35 10.88 4.94
C ASP A 149 8.78 11.81 3.87
N PHE A 150 7.45 11.82 3.73
CA PHE A 150 6.76 12.72 2.81
C PHE A 150 5.64 13.47 3.53
N ILE A 151 5.32 14.67 3.05
CA ILE A 151 4.16 15.41 3.56
C ILE A 151 2.88 14.78 3.00
N PRO A 152 1.74 14.86 3.72
CA PRO A 152 0.44 14.53 3.14
C PRO A 152 0.25 15.20 1.78
N LEU A 153 -0.08 14.40 0.77
CA LEU A 153 -0.20 14.90 -0.60
C LEU A 153 -1.50 15.69 -0.77
N ILE A 154 -1.42 16.75 -1.56
CA ILE A 154 -2.62 17.49 -1.97
C ILE A 154 -3.35 16.67 -3.05
N HIS A 155 -4.67 16.56 -2.91
CA HIS A 155 -5.52 15.78 -3.82
C HIS A 155 -6.50 16.67 -4.59
N GLY A 156 -7.02 16.17 -5.71
CA GLY A 156 -8.05 16.83 -6.51
C GLY A 156 -7.63 18.18 -7.11
N LYS A 157 -8.63 19.04 -7.31
CA LYS A 157 -8.49 20.37 -7.93
C LYS A 157 -7.35 21.21 -7.34
N PRO A 158 -7.19 21.33 -6.00
CA PRO A 158 -6.08 22.12 -5.43
C PRO A 158 -4.69 21.68 -5.89
N PHE A 159 -4.46 20.37 -6.08
CA PHE A 159 -3.18 19.89 -6.60
C PHE A 159 -3.00 20.28 -8.08
N HIS A 160 -4.05 20.14 -8.89
CA HIS A 160 -4.01 20.49 -10.30
C HIS A 160 -3.79 21.98 -10.53
N ASP A 161 -4.44 22.84 -9.73
CA ASP A 161 -4.26 24.28 -9.78
C ASP A 161 -2.81 24.66 -9.43
N LEU A 162 -2.26 24.11 -8.33
CA LEU A 162 -0.87 24.34 -7.92
C LEU A 162 0.13 23.85 -8.98
N ALA A 163 -0.07 22.65 -9.51
CA ALA A 163 0.79 22.09 -10.54
C ALA A 163 0.80 22.96 -11.80
N THR A 164 -0.38 23.40 -12.25
CA THR A 164 -0.54 24.26 -13.43
C THR A 164 0.12 25.62 -13.22
N TYR A 165 -0.08 26.23 -12.05
CA TYR A 165 0.56 27.50 -11.70
C TYR A 165 2.09 27.41 -11.76
N VAL A 166 2.66 26.37 -11.14
CA VAL A 166 4.12 26.18 -11.15
C VAL A 166 4.64 25.89 -12.55
N ASP A 167 4.01 24.97 -13.29
CA ASP A 167 4.43 24.64 -14.65
C ASP A 167 4.37 25.88 -15.57
N SER A 168 3.41 26.80 -15.34
CA SER A 168 3.32 28.06 -16.09
C SER A 168 4.43 29.07 -15.75
N ALA A 169 4.95 29.04 -14.53
CA ALA A 169 5.94 30.00 -14.05
C ALA A 169 7.39 29.55 -14.33
N VAL A 170 7.67 28.24 -14.26
CA VAL A 170 9.05 27.71 -14.33
C VAL A 170 9.22 26.58 -15.36
N GLY A 171 8.17 26.26 -16.13
CA GLY A 171 8.15 25.12 -17.04
C GLY A 171 7.94 23.78 -16.32
N LYS A 172 7.82 22.70 -17.10
CA LYS A 172 7.57 21.35 -16.58
C LYS A 172 8.75 20.85 -15.74
N LEU A 173 8.52 20.67 -14.44
CA LEU A 173 9.55 20.18 -13.51
C LEU A 173 9.72 18.65 -13.51
N VAL A 174 8.68 17.92 -13.91
CA VAL A 174 8.66 16.45 -13.87
C VAL A 174 8.05 15.93 -15.17
N LYS A 175 8.70 14.93 -15.78
CA LYS A 175 8.21 14.27 -16.99
C LYS A 175 6.83 13.65 -16.77
N ASP A 176 6.02 13.61 -17.82
CA ASP A 176 4.63 13.13 -17.74
C ASP A 176 4.55 11.62 -17.49
N ASP A 177 5.55 10.85 -17.94
CA ASP A 177 5.69 9.40 -17.75
C ASP A 177 6.40 9.02 -16.43
N ALA A 178 6.78 10.00 -15.61
CA ALA A 178 7.51 9.72 -14.39
C ALA A 178 6.63 8.97 -13.36
N SER A 179 7.14 7.85 -12.86
CA SER A 179 6.53 7.17 -11.70
C SER A 179 6.42 8.11 -10.50
N SER A 180 5.31 8.02 -9.76
CA SER A 180 5.03 8.87 -8.59
C SER A 180 5.11 10.38 -8.89
N ARG A 181 4.71 10.80 -10.10
CA ARG A 181 4.78 12.19 -10.59
C ARG A 181 4.30 13.22 -9.57
N LYS A 182 3.15 12.98 -8.92
CA LYS A 182 2.59 13.86 -7.89
C LYS A 182 3.58 14.12 -6.75
N LEU A 183 4.15 13.06 -6.17
CA LEU A 183 5.12 13.17 -5.08
C LEU A 183 6.38 13.93 -5.55
N LYS A 184 6.92 13.56 -6.72
CA LYS A 184 8.11 14.22 -7.30
C LYS A 184 7.87 15.70 -7.52
N LEU A 185 6.70 16.07 -8.06
CA LEU A 185 6.34 17.46 -8.31
C LEU A 185 6.21 18.24 -7.00
N THR A 186 5.52 17.69 -6.00
CA THR A 186 5.44 18.29 -4.66
C THR A 186 6.84 18.51 -4.06
N THR A 187 7.74 17.54 -4.14
CA THR A 187 9.13 17.69 -3.67
C THR A 187 9.90 18.78 -4.43
N ALA A 188 9.74 18.84 -5.76
CA ALA A 188 10.36 19.87 -6.59
C ALA A 188 9.86 21.28 -6.23
N ILE A 189 8.55 21.44 -6.02
CA ILE A 189 7.91 22.69 -5.60
C ILE A 189 8.45 23.14 -4.24
N ILE A 190 8.51 22.23 -3.26
CA ILE A 190 9.11 22.51 -1.94
C ILE A 190 10.55 23.00 -2.10
N GLY A 191 11.34 22.36 -2.97
CA GLY A 191 12.71 22.77 -3.26
C GLY A 191 12.81 24.17 -3.87
N LEU A 192 11.89 24.53 -4.77
CA LEU A 192 11.81 25.88 -5.34
C LEU A 192 11.48 26.92 -4.28
N ILE A 193 10.44 26.69 -3.49
CA ILE A 193 10.03 27.60 -2.41
C ILE A 193 11.20 27.84 -1.46
N LYS A 194 11.90 26.78 -1.02
CA LYS A 194 13.06 26.93 -0.13
C LYS A 194 14.17 27.84 -0.69
N ARG A 195 14.39 27.83 -2.01
CA ARG A 195 15.39 28.70 -2.65
C ARG A 195 14.94 30.15 -2.77
N SER A 196 13.64 30.40 -2.75
CA SER A 196 13.07 31.74 -2.90
C SER A 196 12.82 32.47 -1.58
N LEU A 197 12.93 31.79 -0.43
CA LEU A 197 12.67 32.36 0.89
C LEU A 197 13.93 32.97 1.52
N ASN A 198 13.75 34.06 2.28
CA ASN A 198 14.78 34.61 3.16
C ASN A 198 15.00 33.71 4.40
N ARG A 199 16.02 34.01 5.21
CA ARG A 199 16.44 33.17 6.34
C ARG A 199 15.31 32.90 7.35
N SER A 200 14.56 33.92 7.77
CA SER A 200 13.49 33.76 8.76
C SER A 200 12.30 32.97 8.22
N ASP A 201 11.88 33.25 6.98
CA ASP A 201 10.75 32.55 6.37
C ASP A 201 11.11 31.11 6.00
N LEU A 202 12.36 30.86 5.60
CA LEU A 202 12.89 29.53 5.35
C LEU A 202 12.83 28.65 6.60
N GLU A 203 13.17 29.19 7.77
CA GLU A 203 13.11 28.47 9.04
C GLU A 203 11.67 28.10 9.41
N ARG A 204 10.74 29.04 9.28
CA ARG A 204 9.30 28.80 9.49
C ARG A 204 8.77 27.74 8.52
N PHE A 205 9.11 27.86 7.23
CA PHE A 205 8.69 26.90 6.21
C PHE A 205 9.25 25.49 6.48
N ASN A 206 10.54 25.38 6.81
CA ASN A 206 11.15 24.10 7.17
C ASN A 206 10.49 23.47 8.39
N THR A 207 10.12 24.27 9.38
CA THR A 207 9.39 23.81 10.56
C THR A 207 8.00 23.28 10.18
N THR A 208 7.26 23.99 9.34
CA THR A 208 5.96 23.52 8.82
C THR A 208 6.09 22.21 8.06
N ILE A 209 7.09 22.08 7.17
CA ILE A 209 7.35 20.83 6.44
C ILE A 209 7.72 19.69 7.39
N SER A 210 8.55 19.95 8.41
CA SER A 210 8.90 18.97 9.43
C SER A 210 7.68 18.49 10.22
N ASN A 211 6.81 19.41 10.63
CA ASN A 211 5.57 19.09 11.32
C ASN A 211 4.60 18.31 10.42
N ALA A 212 4.48 18.68 9.15
CA ALA A 212 3.65 17.96 8.18
C ALA A 212 4.15 16.53 7.95
N LYS A 213 5.46 16.29 7.88
CA LYS A 213 6.04 14.95 7.78
C LYS A 213 5.69 14.07 8.97
N LYS A 214 5.65 14.64 10.18
CA LYS A 214 5.25 13.95 11.42
C LYS A 214 3.77 13.52 11.45
N LEU A 215 2.93 14.07 10.56
CA LEU A 215 1.54 13.60 10.42
C LEU A 215 1.45 12.24 9.71
N THR A 216 2.52 11.83 9.01
CA THR A 216 2.55 10.52 8.37
C THR A 216 3.10 9.47 9.32
N GLU A 217 2.37 8.37 9.47
CA GLU A 217 2.72 7.29 10.37
C GLU A 217 3.45 6.16 9.64
N ARG A 218 4.39 5.53 10.36
CA ARG A 218 5.10 4.35 9.84
C ARG A 218 4.20 3.12 9.94
N LYS A 219 4.07 2.38 8.85
CA LYS A 219 3.27 1.17 8.79
C LYS A 219 4.11 -0.04 9.17
N ARG A 220 3.48 -1.03 9.79
CA ARG A 220 4.12 -2.33 10.02
C ARG A 220 4.08 -3.14 8.73
N TYR A 221 5.22 -3.68 8.34
CA TYR A 221 5.38 -4.51 7.15
C TYR A 221 5.36 -5.99 7.51
N TYR A 222 4.60 -6.78 6.74
CA TYR A 222 4.43 -8.20 6.96
C TYR A 222 4.66 -9.00 5.67
N VAL A 223 5.18 -10.22 5.83
CA VAL A 223 5.47 -11.13 4.72
C VAL A 223 5.05 -12.56 5.00
N SER A 224 4.69 -13.27 3.94
CA SER A 224 4.52 -14.71 3.91
C SER A 224 5.36 -15.31 2.78
N ASP A 225 6.06 -16.39 3.10
CA ASP A 225 6.90 -17.17 2.19
C ASP A 225 6.15 -18.38 1.61
N TYR A 226 4.86 -18.52 1.93
CA TYR A 226 4.05 -19.70 1.58
C TYR A 226 4.64 -21.04 2.07
N GLY A 227 5.49 -21.03 3.10
CA GLY A 227 6.16 -22.23 3.63
C GLY A 227 7.31 -22.75 2.76
N ILE A 228 7.87 -21.93 1.87
CA ILE A 228 9.01 -22.30 1.03
C ILE A 228 10.27 -22.43 1.89
N LYS A 229 10.87 -23.64 1.92
CA LYS A 229 11.98 -24.01 2.82
C LYS A 229 13.23 -23.13 2.72
N ASN A 230 13.54 -22.58 1.54
CA ASN A 230 14.74 -21.78 1.31
C ASN A 230 14.51 -20.27 1.53
N TYR A 231 13.55 -19.92 2.38
CA TYR A 231 13.27 -18.54 2.72
C TYR A 231 14.29 -18.02 3.74
N LEU A 232 14.81 -16.81 3.50
CA LEU A 232 15.71 -16.12 4.42
C LEU A 232 14.88 -15.45 5.52
N ASP A 233 15.06 -15.88 6.77
CA ASP A 233 14.35 -15.35 7.93
C ASP A 233 15.14 -14.24 8.65
#